data_AF-A0A1Q3BM39-F1
#
_entry.id   AF-A0A1Q3BM39-F1
#
_cell.length_a   1.000
_cell.length_b   1.000
_cell.length_c   1.000
_cell.angle_alpha   90.00
_cell.angle_beta   90.00
_cell.angle_gamma   90.00
#
_symmetry.space_group_name_H-M   'P 1'
#
loop_
_entity.id
_entity.type
_entity.pdbx_description
1 polymer ?
#
loop_
_entity_poly.entity_id
_entity_poly.type
_entity_poly.pdbx_seq_one_letter_code
_entity_poly.pdbx_strand_id
1 'polypeptide(L)'
;MSLMIMKSSISVAIQGAIPDSNDAKTYLASVEEQFKGSSKAHASTLIMKMLTIRYDGTSGVNEHIMMMNDMASKIKGMEMAISEDFFVHFIMTSLTVQFVPFKINYNTQK
;
A
#
# COMPACT_ATOMS: atom_id res chain seq x y z
N MET A 1 -8.01 -38.14 -2.68
CA MET A 1 -9.25 -37.36 -2.87
C MET A 1 -9.08 -35.90 -2.44
N SER A 2 -8.64 -35.64 -1.20
CA SER A 2 -8.57 -34.27 -0.63
C SER A 2 -7.75 -33.28 -1.45
N LEU A 3 -6.57 -33.67 -1.95
CA LEU A 3 -5.73 -32.81 -2.78
C LEU A 3 -6.42 -32.35 -4.08
N MET A 4 -7.14 -33.24 -4.77
CA MET A 4 -7.87 -32.90 -5.99
C MET A 4 -8.98 -31.89 -5.71
N ILE A 5 -9.72 -32.09 -4.60
CA ILE A 5 -10.77 -31.16 -4.16
C ILE A 5 -10.17 -29.78 -3.87
N MET A 6 -9.07 -29.72 -3.11
CA MET A 6 -8.37 -28.47 -2.80
C MET A 6 -7.90 -27.75 -4.07
N LYS A 7 -7.21 -28.45 -4.98
CA LYS A 7 -6.77 -27.88 -6.26
C LYS A 7 -7.94 -27.37 -7.11
N SER A 8 -9.06 -28.10 -7.15
CA SER A 8 -10.26 -27.69 -7.90
C SER A 8 -11.04 -26.52 -7.27
N SER A 9 -10.89 -26.30 -5.97
CA SER A 9 -11.52 -25.20 -5.23
C SER A 9 -10.80 -23.86 -5.40
N ILE A 10 -9.57 -23.90 -5.93
CA ILE A 10 -8.71 -22.73 -6.17
C ILE A 10 -8.85 -22.35 -7.64
N SER A 11 -9.02 -21.05 -7.92
CA SER A 11 -9.11 -20.56 -9.30
C SER A 11 -7.84 -20.87 -10.09
N VAL A 12 -7.99 -21.32 -11.34
CA VAL A 12 -6.87 -21.63 -12.24
C VAL A 12 -5.91 -20.44 -12.39
N ALA A 13 -6.44 -19.21 -12.30
CA ALA A 13 -5.64 -17.98 -12.40
C ALA A 13 -4.61 -17.81 -11.28
N ILE A 14 -4.86 -18.38 -10.09
CA ILE A 14 -3.96 -18.29 -8.93
C ILE A 14 -3.23 -19.61 -8.65
N GLN A 15 -3.72 -20.72 -9.21
CA GLN A 15 -3.15 -22.05 -8.98
C GLN A 15 -1.68 -22.13 -9.40
N GLY A 16 -1.28 -21.43 -10.47
CA GLY A 16 0.11 -21.37 -10.94
C GLY A 16 1.09 -20.66 -10.00
N ALA A 17 0.59 -19.87 -9.03
CA ALA A 17 1.42 -19.21 -8.03
C ALA A 17 1.73 -20.10 -6.81
N ILE A 18 1.04 -21.25 -6.69
CA ILE A 18 1.15 -22.18 -5.57
C ILE A 18 2.05 -23.33 -6.01
N PRO A 19 3.18 -23.59 -5.32
CA PRO A 19 4.02 -24.74 -5.60
C PRO A 19 3.21 -26.04 -5.61
N ASP A 20 3.46 -26.89 -6.60
CA ASP A 20 2.74 -28.15 -6.68
C ASP A 20 3.22 -29.15 -5.60
N SER A 21 2.31 -30.00 -5.14
CA SER A 21 2.60 -31.06 -4.18
C SER A 21 1.68 -32.26 -4.40
N ASN A 22 2.21 -33.45 -4.13
CA ASN A 22 1.46 -34.71 -4.12
C ASN A 22 0.82 -35.00 -2.75
N ASP A 23 1.19 -34.24 -1.71
CA ASP A 23 0.63 -34.37 -0.36
C ASP A 23 -0.35 -33.22 -0.07
N ALA A 24 -1.52 -33.57 0.43
CA ALA A 24 -2.59 -32.60 0.70
C ALA A 24 -2.23 -31.62 1.82
N LYS A 25 -1.50 -32.06 2.85
CA LYS A 25 -1.11 -31.22 3.98
C LYS A 25 -0.02 -30.23 3.58
N THR A 26 0.97 -30.69 2.82
CA THR A 26 2.00 -29.81 2.24
C THR A 26 1.40 -28.81 1.28
N TYR A 27 0.48 -29.22 0.40
CA TYR A 27 -0.20 -28.30 -0.50
C TYR A 27 -0.99 -27.22 0.27
N LEU A 28 -1.70 -27.60 1.34
CA LEU A 28 -2.42 -26.64 2.20
C LEU A 28 -1.46 -25.63 2.84
N ALA A 29 -0.30 -26.08 3.33
CA ALA A 29 0.70 -25.19 3.90
C ALA A 29 1.25 -24.21 2.86
N SER A 30 1.48 -24.66 1.62
CA SER A 30 1.91 -23.78 0.52
C SER A 30 0.84 -22.76 0.13
N VAL A 31 -0.45 -23.14 0.18
CA VAL A 31 -1.56 -22.20 0.00
C VAL A 31 -1.53 -21.16 1.12
N GLU A 32 -1.48 -21.60 2.37
CA GLU A 32 -1.44 -20.70 3.54
C GLU A 32 -0.26 -19.73 3.46
N GLU A 33 0.93 -20.22 3.10
CA GLU A 33 2.14 -19.41 2.96
C GLU A 33 2.01 -18.36 1.85
N GLN A 34 1.49 -18.74 0.68
CA GLN A 34 1.30 -17.80 -0.44
C GLN A 34 0.30 -16.68 -0.12
N PHE A 35 -0.75 -16.99 0.64
CA PHE A 35 -1.81 -16.04 0.95
C PHE A 35 -1.73 -15.47 2.36
N LYS A 36 -0.67 -15.79 3.12
CA LYS A 36 -0.37 -15.14 4.39
C LYS A 36 -0.21 -13.66 4.11
N GLY A 37 -1.11 -12.84 4.66
CA GLY A 37 -1.25 -11.41 4.37
C GLY A 37 0.12 -10.75 4.11
N SER A 38 0.42 -10.53 2.84
CA SER A 38 1.79 -10.18 2.47
C SER A 38 2.06 -8.73 2.88
N SER A 39 3.31 -8.46 3.28
CA SER A 39 3.80 -7.08 3.46
C SER A 39 3.43 -6.19 2.26
N LYS A 40 3.41 -6.76 1.04
CA LYS A 40 3.00 -6.07 -0.19
C LYS A 40 1.52 -5.64 -0.23
N ALA A 41 0.59 -6.46 0.29
CA ALA A 41 -0.82 -6.09 0.35
C ALA A 41 -1.07 -4.96 1.38
N HIS A 42 -0.38 -5.02 2.52
CA HIS A 42 -0.38 -3.94 3.50
C HIS A 42 0.25 -2.64 2.96
N ALA A 43 1.38 -2.74 2.26
CA ALA A 43 2.00 -1.61 1.58
C ALA A 43 1.06 -0.99 0.54
N SER A 44 0.41 -1.81 -0.28
CA SER A 44 -0.55 -1.34 -1.31
C SER A 44 -1.73 -0.58 -0.68
N THR A 45 -2.23 -1.05 0.46
CA THR A 45 -3.30 -0.39 1.21
C THR A 45 -2.86 0.99 1.73
N LEU A 46 -1.66 1.08 2.31
CA LEU A 46 -1.10 2.35 2.78
C LEU A 46 -0.85 3.32 1.64
N ILE A 47 -0.28 2.86 0.53
CA ILE A 47 -0.05 3.67 -0.68
C ILE A 47 -1.38 4.21 -1.21
N MET A 48 -2.40 3.36 -1.33
CA MET A 48 -3.72 3.79 -1.79
C MET A 48 -4.33 4.84 -0.86
N LYS A 49 -4.23 4.65 0.46
CA LYS A 49 -4.69 5.65 1.44
C LYS A 49 -3.94 6.98 1.28
N MET A 50 -2.63 6.93 1.10
CA MET A 50 -1.79 8.11 0.91
C MET A 50 -2.12 8.87 -0.39
N LEU A 51 -2.45 8.17 -1.47
CA LEU A 51 -2.85 8.76 -2.76
C LEU A 51 -4.24 9.39 -2.73
N THR A 52 -5.13 8.86 -1.90
CA THR A 52 -6.55 9.25 -1.86
C THR A 52 -6.85 10.28 -0.79
N ILE A 53 -6.07 10.31 0.31
CA ILE A 53 -6.32 11.21 1.42
C ILE A 53 -6.20 12.67 0.95
N ARG A 54 -7.19 13.47 1.33
CA ARG A 54 -7.20 14.92 1.12
C ARG A 54 -7.28 15.59 2.47
N TYR A 55 -6.68 16.76 2.54
CA TYR A 55 -6.88 17.64 3.69
C TYR A 55 -8.38 17.95 3.81
N ASP A 56 -8.92 17.84 5.02
CA ASP A 56 -10.36 17.98 5.28
C ASP A 56 -10.83 19.44 5.33
N GLY A 57 -9.89 20.40 5.38
CA GLY A 57 -10.20 21.83 5.49
C GLY A 57 -10.45 22.30 6.93
N THR A 58 -10.52 21.38 7.89
CA THR A 58 -10.93 21.65 9.28
C THR A 58 -9.88 21.28 10.32
N SER A 59 -9.18 20.16 10.13
CA SER A 59 -8.03 19.74 10.95
C SER A 59 -6.84 20.68 10.76
N GLY A 60 -5.83 20.63 11.63
CA GLY A 60 -4.61 21.40 11.41
C GLY A 60 -3.83 20.88 10.18
N VAL A 61 -3.29 21.76 9.33
CA VAL A 61 -2.41 21.32 8.22
C VAL A 61 -1.21 20.51 8.75
N ASN A 62 -0.69 20.87 9.93
CA ASN A 62 0.36 20.11 10.61
C ASN A 62 -0.08 18.69 10.97
N GLU A 63 -1.33 18.50 11.39
CA GLU A 63 -1.88 17.17 11.70
C GLU A 63 -1.98 16.32 10.44
N HIS A 64 -2.42 16.93 9.33
CA HIS A 64 -2.44 16.28 8.02
C HIS A 64 -1.04 15.84 7.56
N ILE A 65 -0.04 16.72 7.71
CA ILE A 65 1.36 16.39 7.38
C ILE A 65 1.88 15.26 8.27
N MET A 66 1.60 15.29 9.58
CA MET A 66 1.99 14.21 10.51
C MET A 66 1.35 12.87 10.12
N MET A 67 0.07 12.87 9.72
CA MET A 67 -0.60 11.66 9.22
C MET A 67 0.06 11.12 7.96
N MET A 68 0.45 11.98 7.02
CA MET A 68 1.18 11.56 5.81
C MET A 68 2.58 11.03 6.14
N ASN A 69 3.27 11.63 7.12
CA ASN A 69 4.60 11.19 7.56
C ASN A 69 4.55 9.83 8.26
N ASP A 70 3.55 9.59 9.10
CA ASP A 70 3.32 8.28 9.72
C ASP A 70 3.12 7.17 8.66
N MET A 71 2.33 7.46 7.61
CA MET A 71 2.17 6.53 6.49
C MET A 71 3.48 6.28 5.75
N ALA A 72 4.24 7.33 5.41
CA ALA A 72 5.54 7.18 4.74
C ALA A 72 6.55 6.39 5.59
N SER A 73 6.56 6.59 6.92
CA SER A 73 7.40 5.84 7.86
C SER A 73 7.03 4.36 7.89
N LYS A 74 5.73 4.03 7.89
CA LYS A 74 5.25 2.64 7.82
C LYS A 74 5.65 1.96 6.51
N ILE A 75 5.52 2.66 5.39
CA ILE A 75 5.94 2.16 4.07
C ILE A 75 7.47 1.96 4.04
N LYS A 76 8.25 2.88 4.62
CA LYS A 76 9.71 2.74 4.78
C LYS A 76 10.10 1.52 5.62
N GLY A 77 9.34 1.22 6.68
CA GLY A 77 9.51 0.00 7.49
C GLY A 77 9.26 -1.31 6.74
N MET A 78 8.62 -1.24 5.57
CA MET A 78 8.42 -2.36 4.63
C MET A 78 9.49 -2.40 3.52
N GLU A 79 10.62 -1.71 3.70
CA GLU A 79 11.71 -1.57 2.73
C GLU A 79 11.32 -0.83 1.44
N MET A 80 10.24 -0.04 1.47
CA MET A 80 9.70 0.70 0.32
C MET A 80 9.82 2.22 0.52
N ALA A 81 11.03 2.72 0.75
CA ALA A 81 11.23 4.16 1.01
C ALA A 81 10.73 5.05 -0.14
N ILE A 82 10.02 6.12 0.21
CA ILE A 82 9.59 7.18 -0.71
C ILE A 82 10.67 8.27 -0.71
N SER A 83 11.06 8.79 -1.88
CA SER A 83 12.00 9.90 -1.94
C SER A 83 11.39 11.17 -1.33
N GLU A 84 12.20 11.98 -0.67
CA GLU A 84 11.74 13.19 0.01
C GLU A 84 11.04 14.16 -0.95
N ASP A 85 11.63 14.41 -2.13
CA ASP A 85 11.03 15.28 -3.15
C ASP A 85 9.64 14.78 -3.58
N PHE A 86 9.48 13.48 -3.80
CA PHE A 86 8.20 12.90 -4.20
C PHE A 86 7.19 12.93 -3.05
N PHE A 87 7.66 12.76 -1.81
CA PHE A 87 6.83 12.87 -0.63
C PHE A 87 6.28 14.29 -0.43
N VAL A 88 7.08 15.33 -0.67
CA VAL A 88 6.60 16.72 -0.64
C VAL A 88 5.50 16.92 -1.69
N HIS A 89 5.66 16.36 -2.90
CA HIS A 89 4.60 16.41 -3.90
C HIS A 89 3.31 15.70 -3.46
N PHE A 90 3.38 14.59 -2.72
CA PHE A 90 2.18 13.96 -2.16
C PHE A 90 1.46 14.87 -1.16
N ILE A 91 2.21 15.47 -0.22
CA ILE A 91 1.64 16.42 0.73
C ILE A 91 0.97 17.56 -0.03
N MET A 92 1.69 18.19 -0.95
CA MET A 92 1.18 19.34 -1.70
C MET A 92 -0.03 19.01 -2.55
N THR A 93 -0.07 17.83 -3.19
CA THR A 93 -1.24 17.42 -3.98
C THR A 93 -2.46 17.11 -3.11
N SER A 94 -2.27 16.59 -1.89
CA SER A 94 -3.36 16.29 -0.95
C SER A 94 -4.05 17.52 -0.35
N LEU A 95 -3.38 18.68 -0.32
CA LEU A 95 -3.97 19.93 0.18
C LEU A 95 -5.10 20.44 -0.74
N THR A 96 -6.15 20.99 -0.13
CA THR A 96 -7.32 21.53 -0.84
C THR A 96 -7.00 22.78 -1.66
N VAL A 97 -7.96 23.22 -2.49
CA VAL A 97 -7.86 24.39 -3.38
C VAL A 97 -7.48 25.68 -2.65
N GLN A 98 -7.82 25.81 -1.36
CA GLN A 98 -7.45 26.98 -0.56
C GLN A 98 -5.92 27.16 -0.38
N PHE A 99 -5.13 26.11 -0.62
CA PHE A 99 -3.66 26.15 -0.58
C PHE A 99 -3.01 26.30 -1.96
N VAL A 100 -3.77 26.60 -3.02
CA VAL A 100 -3.21 26.84 -4.36
C VAL A 100 -2.07 27.89 -4.35
N PRO A 101 -2.16 29.03 -3.64
CA PRO A 101 -1.05 29.98 -3.56
C PRO A 101 0.22 29.37 -2.96
N PHE A 102 0.10 28.50 -1.96
CA PHE A 102 1.23 27.77 -1.38
C PHE A 102 1.88 26.83 -2.41
N LYS A 103 1.07 26.13 -3.20
CA LYS A 103 1.57 25.25 -4.28
C LYS A 103 2.34 26.02 -5.35
N ILE A 104 1.82 27.18 -5.76
CA ILE A 104 2.47 28.04 -6.75
C ILE A 104 3.81 28.54 -6.20
N ASN A 105 3.85 29.03 -4.96
CA ASN A 105 5.08 29.55 -4.35
C ASN A 105 6.16 28.46 -4.25
N TYR A 106 5.82 27.25 -3.77
CA TYR A 106 6.75 26.14 -3.69
C TYR A 106 7.32 25.76 -5.07
N ASN A 107 6.47 25.64 -6.10
CA ASN A 107 6.92 25.29 -7.45
C ASN A 107 7.81 26.37 -8.11
N THR A 108 7.74 27.62 -7.62
CA THR A 108 8.57 28.72 -8.11
C THR A 108 9.88 28.91 -7.33
N GLN A 109 10.05 28.21 -6.21
CA GLN A 109 11.31 28.18 -5.47
C GLN A 109 12.26 27.20 -6.17
N LYS A 110 13.37 27.73 -6.70
CA LYS A 110 14.45 26.98 -7.35
C LYS A 110 15.32 26.26 -6.32
#